data_AF-A0A180GI61-F1
#
_entry.id   AF-A0A180GI61-F1
#
_cell.length_a   1.000
_cell.length_b   1.000
_cell.length_c   1.000
_cell.angle_alpha   90.00
_cell.angle_beta   90.00
_cell.angle_gamma   90.00
#
_symmetry.space_group_name_H-M   'P 1'
#
loop_
_entity.id
_entity.type
_entity.pdbx_description
1 polymer ?
#
loop_
_entity_poly.entity_id
_entity_poly.type
_entity_poly.pdbx_seq_one_letter_code
_entity_poly.pdbx_strand_id
1 'polypeptide(L)'
;MEHLSEPLKSSLASHLPIWYESWTELNRLSRSNSGTSPAQVLTACDQLRDEKLIEIGVALDDQDDGNALVKLLPAGMLLHACDEKQRIHREKEKKMLFKGKLAPEDMFKASLELSLFDPNGVPTHAALSGKELSKSRRKKLLKDWDVLKKLHADYLAWVALGILTQLFLHFALCT
;
A
#
# COMPACT_ATOMS: atom_id res chain seq x y z
N MET A 1 12.53 2.89 41.25
CA MET A 1 11.08 2.63 41.09
C MET A 1 10.27 2.78 42.39
N GLU A 2 10.90 3.01 43.55
CA GLU A 2 10.21 3.07 44.86
C GLU A 2 9.31 4.30 45.10
N HIS A 3 9.37 5.33 44.25
CA HIS A 3 8.64 6.59 44.46
C HIS A 3 7.45 6.82 43.52
N LEU A 4 7.03 5.82 42.73
CA LEU A 4 5.85 5.94 41.86
C LEU A 4 4.57 5.59 42.64
N SER A 5 3.46 6.27 42.36
CA SER A 5 2.15 5.87 42.89
C SER A 5 1.69 4.54 42.29
N GLU A 6 0.91 3.75 43.04
CA GLU A 6 0.40 2.45 42.55
C GLU A 6 -0.39 2.56 41.22
N PRO A 7 -1.26 3.58 41.01
CA PRO A 7 -1.92 3.76 39.72
C PRO A 7 -0.95 3.97 38.55
N LEU A 8 0.14 4.72 38.80
CA LEU A 8 1.16 4.99 37.78
C LEU A 8 2.01 3.74 37.51
N LYS A 9 2.35 2.96 38.55
CA LYS A 9 3.02 1.66 38.39
C LYS A 9 2.19 0.70 37.56
N SER A 10 0.89 0.59 37.83
CA SER A 10 -0.02 -0.29 37.10
C SER A 10 -0.13 0.11 35.63
N SER A 11 -0.26 1.41 35.34
CA SER A 11 -0.30 1.91 33.96
C SER A 11 1.02 1.66 33.24
N LEU A 12 2.15 1.96 33.88
CA LEU A 12 3.48 1.74 33.30
C LEU A 12 3.77 0.24 33.05
N ALA A 13 3.32 -0.64 33.96
CA ALA A 13 3.47 -2.08 33.82
C ALA A 13 2.77 -2.61 32.55
N SER A 14 1.60 -2.07 32.20
CA SER A 14 0.88 -2.45 30.99
C SER A 14 1.60 -2.03 29.70
N HIS A 15 2.39 -0.96 29.74
CA HIS A 15 3.14 -0.46 28.58
C HIS A 15 4.54 -1.08 28.45
N LEU A 16 5.05 -1.70 29.53
CA LEU A 16 6.41 -2.23 29.58
C LEU A 16 6.75 -3.23 28.47
N PRO A 17 5.85 -4.15 28.05
CA PRO A 17 6.13 -5.06 26.94
C PRO A 17 6.48 -4.33 25.64
N ILE A 18 5.76 -3.26 25.30
CA ILE A 18 6.00 -2.48 24.07
C ILE A 18 7.41 -1.89 24.07
N TRP A 19 7.80 -1.23 25.18
CA TRP A 19 9.13 -0.63 25.29
C TRP A 19 10.24 -1.68 25.30
N TYR A 20 10.01 -2.80 25.96
CA TYR A 20 10.95 -3.92 26.00
C TYR A 20 11.18 -4.52 24.61
N GLU A 21 10.10 -4.75 23.84
CA GLU A 21 10.16 -5.28 22.48
C GLU A 21 10.88 -4.32 21.54
N SER A 22 10.53 -3.04 21.53
CA SER A 22 11.19 -2.04 20.70
C SER A 22 12.67 -1.88 21.03
N TRP A 23 13.02 -1.84 22.31
CA TRP A 23 14.43 -1.79 22.72
C TRP A 23 15.19 -3.05 22.29
N THR A 24 14.58 -4.22 22.47
CA THR A 24 15.19 -5.50 22.07
C THR A 24 15.42 -5.55 20.56
N GLU A 25 14.47 -5.09 19.76
CA GLU A 25 14.61 -5.06 18.30
C GLU A 25 15.71 -4.10 17.86
N LEU A 26 15.76 -2.88 18.40
CA LEU A 26 16.83 -1.93 18.10
C LEU A 26 18.21 -2.44 18.56
N ASN A 27 18.30 -3.10 19.71
CA ASN A 27 19.52 -3.70 20.21
C ASN A 27 19.95 -4.93 19.37
N ARG A 28 19.00 -5.70 18.84
CA ARG A 28 19.27 -6.80 17.91
C ARG A 28 19.80 -6.25 16.58
N LEU A 29 19.12 -5.23 16.04
CA LEU A 29 19.54 -4.55 14.82
C LEU A 29 20.96 -3.99 14.98
N SER A 30 21.26 -3.27 16.06
CA SER A 30 22.59 -2.65 16.26
C SER A 30 23.74 -3.66 16.35
N ARG A 31 23.46 -4.91 16.74
CA ARG A 31 24.44 -6.00 16.85
C ARG A 31 24.52 -6.87 15.59
N SER A 32 23.82 -6.53 14.52
CA SER A 32 23.76 -7.37 13.32
C SER A 32 25.11 -7.39 12.57
N ASN A 33 25.66 -8.58 12.32
CA ASN A 33 26.94 -8.76 11.62
C ASN A 33 26.88 -8.37 10.13
N SER A 34 25.69 -8.33 9.54
CA SER A 34 25.46 -7.92 8.15
C SER A 34 25.47 -6.40 7.94
N GLY A 35 25.62 -5.63 9.02
CA GLY A 35 25.43 -4.18 9.02
C GLY A 35 23.96 -3.80 9.07
N THR A 36 23.67 -2.74 9.82
CA THR A 36 22.32 -2.20 10.00
C THR A 36 22.12 -1.03 9.07
N SER A 37 21.16 -1.13 8.15
CA SER A 37 20.82 0.00 7.29
C SER A 37 19.93 1.00 8.04
N PRO A 38 20.03 2.31 7.73
CA PRO A 38 19.08 3.30 8.24
C PRO A 38 17.61 2.93 7.96
N ALA A 39 17.34 2.29 6.82
CA ALA A 39 15.99 1.84 6.46
C ALA A 39 15.41 0.81 7.44
N GLN A 40 16.23 -0.11 7.97
CA GLN A 40 15.77 -1.09 8.97
C GLN A 40 15.46 -0.43 10.30
N VAL A 41 16.25 0.55 10.72
CA VAL A 41 15.98 1.33 11.94
C VAL A 41 14.69 2.12 11.79
N LEU A 42 14.51 2.82 10.65
CA LEU A 42 13.27 3.54 10.36
C LEU A 42 12.05 2.61 10.35
N THR A 43 12.18 1.41 9.78
CA THR A 43 11.11 0.39 9.81
C THR A 43 10.74 0.00 11.24
N ALA A 44 11.72 -0.22 12.12
CA ALA A 44 11.47 -0.55 13.53
C ALA A 44 10.81 0.62 14.28
N CYS A 45 11.21 1.87 13.97
CA CYS A 45 10.56 3.06 14.51
C CYS A 45 9.12 3.21 14.02
N ASP A 46 8.86 2.98 12.72
CA ASP A 46 7.51 3.03 12.14
C ASP A 46 6.58 1.99 12.78
N GLN A 47 7.08 0.77 13.03
CA GLN A 47 6.33 -0.27 13.75
C GLN A 47 5.94 0.17 15.17
N LEU A 48 6.87 0.79 15.90
CA LEU A 48 6.56 1.35 17.22
C LEU A 48 5.51 2.47 17.10
N ARG A 49 5.72 3.42 16.18
CA ARG A 49 4.90 4.62 15.98
C ARG A 49 3.46 4.28 15.58
N ASP A 50 3.30 3.46 14.55
CA ASP A 50 2.05 3.29 13.82
C ASP A 50 1.24 2.07 14.26
N GLU A 51 1.88 1.12 14.97
CA GLU A 51 1.19 -0.10 15.44
C GLU A 51 1.14 -0.10 16.97
N LYS A 52 2.30 -0.12 17.63
CA LYS A 52 2.38 -0.41 19.08
C LYS A 52 1.90 0.74 19.96
N LEU A 53 2.29 1.98 19.66
CA LEU A 53 1.87 3.13 20.47
C LEU A 53 0.37 3.40 20.38
N ILE A 54 -0.23 3.09 19.23
CA ILE A 54 -1.68 3.24 19.01
C ILE A 54 -2.49 2.34 19.95
N GLU A 55 -2.01 1.12 20.22
CA GLU A 55 -2.66 0.17 21.14
C GLU A 55 -2.80 0.71 22.57
N ILE A 56 -1.90 1.63 22.98
CA ILE A 56 -1.91 2.27 24.31
C ILE A 56 -2.41 3.72 24.27
N GLY A 57 -3.02 4.15 23.16
CA GLY A 57 -3.61 5.49 23.07
C GLY A 57 -2.61 6.62 22.81
N VAL A 58 -1.43 6.30 22.30
CA VAL A 58 -0.39 7.28 21.97
C VAL A 58 -0.25 7.36 20.46
N ALA A 59 -0.44 8.55 19.89
CA ALA A 59 -0.13 8.83 18.50
C ALA A 59 1.00 9.86 18.43
N LEU A 60 2.02 9.59 17.62
CA LEU A 60 3.10 10.53 17.33
C LEU A 60 2.90 11.10 15.94
N ASP A 61 3.04 12.43 15.82
CA ASP A 61 2.94 13.15 14.56
C ASP A 61 4.27 13.87 14.32
N ASP A 62 5.09 13.34 13.41
CA ASP A 62 6.41 13.86 13.11
C ASP A 62 6.29 15.23 12.42
N GLN A 63 7.05 16.22 12.91
CA GLN A 63 7.06 17.57 12.37
C GLN A 63 8.33 17.84 11.58
N ASP A 64 8.29 18.86 10.71
CA ASP A 64 9.41 19.25 9.84
C ASP A 64 10.65 19.73 10.61
N ASP A 65 10.51 20.08 11.89
CA ASP A 65 11.58 20.50 12.79
C ASP A 65 12.34 19.31 13.44
N GLY A 66 11.92 18.07 13.14
CA GLY A 66 12.50 16.85 13.69
C GLY A 66 11.93 16.43 15.06
N ASN A 67 10.96 17.18 15.60
CA ASN A 67 10.25 16.80 16.82
C ASN A 67 8.93 16.07 16.48
N ALA A 68 8.49 15.19 17.37
CA ALA A 68 7.17 14.56 17.25
C ALA A 68 6.17 15.21 18.23
N LEU A 69 4.99 15.58 17.73
CA LEU A 69 3.87 15.98 18.56
C LEU A 69 3.18 14.73 19.12
N VAL A 70 3.14 14.62 20.45
CA VAL A 70 2.45 13.53 21.15
C VAL A 70 0.97 13.85 21.30
N LYS A 71 0.10 12.99 20.80
CA LYS A 71 -1.36 13.04 20.98
C LYS A 71 -1.80 11.84 21.81
N LEU A 72 -2.41 12.12 22.96
CA LEU A 72 -2.99 11.11 23.83
C LEU A 72 -4.50 11.02 23.57
N LEU A 73 -4.94 9.88 23.06
CA LEU A 73 -6.31 9.63 22.64
C LEU A 73 -6.74 8.24 23.11
N PRO A 74 -8.04 7.96 23.26
CA PRO A 74 -8.50 6.61 23.56
C PRO A 74 -8.00 5.62 22.50
N ALA A 75 -7.36 4.53 22.92
CA ALA A 75 -6.78 3.53 22.01
C ALA A 75 -7.79 3.03 20.97
N GLY A 76 -9.05 2.78 21.36
CA GLY A 76 -10.11 2.36 20.45
C GLY A 76 -10.40 3.36 19.31
N MET A 77 -10.23 4.67 19.54
CA MET A 77 -10.38 5.68 18.50
C MET A 77 -9.22 5.62 17.49
N LEU A 78 -7.99 5.46 17.99
CA LEU A 78 -6.80 5.36 17.15
C LEU A 78 -6.80 4.08 16.31
N LEU A 79 -7.16 2.94 16.92
CA LEU A 79 -7.32 1.66 16.23
C LEU A 79 -8.38 1.75 15.12
N HIS A 80 -9.56 2.30 15.42
CA HIS A 80 -10.61 2.47 14.41
C HIS A 80 -10.16 3.38 13.26
N ALA A 81 -9.42 4.46 13.55
CA ALA A 81 -8.88 5.33 12.52
C ALA A 81 -7.83 4.62 11.65
N CYS A 82 -7.02 3.74 12.23
CA CYS A 82 -6.06 2.91 11.50
C CYS A 82 -6.77 1.91 10.59
N ASP A 83 -7.75 1.18 11.12
CA ASP A 83 -8.54 0.19 10.37
C ASP A 83 -9.27 0.83 9.19
N GLU A 84 -9.87 2.00 9.40
CA GLU A 84 -10.58 2.72 8.34
C GLU A 84 -9.62 3.22 7.25
N LYS A 85 -8.46 3.76 7.63
CA LYS A 85 -7.40 4.12 6.66
C LYS A 85 -6.98 2.89 5.86
N GLN A 86 -6.77 1.75 6.52
CA GLN A 86 -6.36 0.51 5.85
C GLN A 86 -7.47 -0.04 4.94
N ARG A 87 -8.74 0.06 5.35
CA ARG A 87 -9.90 -0.30 4.53
C ARG A 87 -9.98 0.56 3.28
N ILE A 88 -9.88 1.88 3.41
CA ILE A 88 -9.88 2.82 2.28
C ILE A 88 -8.71 2.53 1.33
N HIS A 89 -7.51 2.25 1.88
CA HIS A 89 -6.34 1.88 1.07
C HIS A 89 -6.61 0.61 0.27
N ARG A 90 -7.05 -0.47 0.93
CA ARG A 90 -7.39 -1.74 0.28
C ARG A 90 -8.48 -1.59 -0.76
N GLU A 91 -9.50 -0.77 -0.51
CA GLU A 91 -10.55 -0.47 -1.49
C GLU A 91 -10.02 0.28 -2.70
N LYS A 92 -9.13 1.27 -2.50
CA LYS A 92 -8.48 2.00 -3.60
C LYS A 92 -7.60 1.07 -4.43
N GLU A 93 -6.81 0.21 -3.79
CA GLU A 93 -5.98 -0.79 -4.46
C GLU A 93 -6.84 -1.76 -5.28
N LYS A 94 -7.90 -2.31 -4.69
CA LYS A 94 -8.86 -3.18 -5.42
C LYS A 94 -9.47 -2.45 -6.62
N LYS A 95 -9.91 -1.21 -6.45
CA LYS A 95 -10.48 -0.40 -7.55
C LYS A 95 -9.45 -0.18 -8.66
N MET A 96 -8.19 0.11 -8.32
CA MET A 96 -7.13 0.28 -9.32
C MET A 96 -6.80 -1.02 -10.04
N LEU A 97 -6.68 -2.12 -9.30
CA LEU A 97 -6.43 -3.45 -9.84
C LEU A 97 -7.52 -3.87 -10.84
N PHE A 98 -8.79 -3.62 -10.52
CA PHE A 98 -9.90 -3.96 -11.41
C PHE A 98 -10.01 -3.06 -12.65
N LYS A 99 -9.35 -1.90 -12.69
CA LYS A 99 -9.19 -1.15 -13.95
C LYS A 99 -8.34 -1.91 -14.96
N GLY A 100 -7.42 -2.76 -14.47
CA GLY A 100 -6.63 -3.68 -15.28
C GLY A 100 -7.40 -4.88 -15.83
N LYS A 101 -8.71 -5.02 -15.58
CA LYS A 101 -9.51 -6.10 -16.18
C LYS A 101 -9.58 -6.03 -17.70
N LEU A 102 -9.61 -4.82 -18.25
CA LEU A 102 -9.68 -4.60 -19.69
C LEU A 102 -8.31 -4.80 -20.33
N ALA A 103 -8.24 -5.58 -21.41
CA ALA A 103 -7.03 -5.74 -22.19
C ALA A 103 -6.64 -4.40 -22.85
N PRO A 104 -5.35 -3.99 -22.83
CA PRO A 104 -4.91 -2.74 -23.45
C PRO A 104 -5.28 -2.63 -24.94
N GLU A 105 -5.32 -3.76 -25.64
CA GLU A 105 -5.67 -3.86 -27.06
C GLU A 105 -7.15 -3.51 -27.32
N ASP A 106 -8.02 -3.72 -26.32
CA ASP A 106 -9.46 -3.47 -26.42
C ASP A 106 -9.84 -2.05 -25.95
N MET A 107 -8.92 -1.34 -25.29
CA MET A 107 -9.14 -0.04 -24.68
C MET A 107 -9.80 0.98 -25.60
N PHE A 108 -9.35 1.06 -26.86
CA PHE A 108 -9.81 2.07 -27.81
C PHE A 108 -10.80 1.54 -28.84
N LYS A 109 -11.04 0.23 -28.89
CA LYS A 109 -11.91 -0.42 -29.89
C LYS A 109 -13.39 -0.03 -29.72
N ALA A 110 -13.82 0.28 -28.49
CA ALA A 110 -15.19 0.72 -28.21
C ALA A 110 -15.45 2.20 -28.52
N SER A 111 -14.43 2.98 -28.89
CA SER A 111 -14.58 4.40 -29.17
C SER A 111 -15.11 4.64 -30.58
N LEU A 112 -16.26 5.31 -30.69
CA LEU A 112 -16.83 5.75 -31.98
C LEU A 112 -16.05 6.92 -32.62
N GLU A 113 -15.11 7.53 -31.91
CA GLU A 113 -14.35 8.69 -32.37
C GLU A 113 -12.98 8.34 -32.97
N LEU A 114 -12.53 7.09 -32.82
CA LEU A 114 -11.18 6.66 -33.14
C LEU A 114 -11.23 5.57 -34.22
N SER A 115 -10.30 5.66 -35.17
CA SER A 115 -10.21 4.74 -36.31
C SER A 115 -8.75 4.47 -36.66
N LEU A 116 -8.51 3.36 -37.36
CA LEU A 116 -7.18 2.89 -37.79
C LEU A 116 -6.21 2.73 -36.61
N PHE A 117 -5.91 1.50 -36.24
CA PHE A 117 -5.09 1.19 -35.08
C PHE A 117 -3.71 0.70 -35.51
N ASP A 118 -2.69 1.04 -34.72
CA ASP A 118 -1.35 0.48 -34.88
C ASP A 118 -1.27 -0.96 -34.32
N PRO A 119 -0.13 -1.68 -34.47
CA PRO A 119 -0.02 -3.06 -34.01
C PRO A 119 -0.26 -3.27 -32.51
N ASN A 120 -0.16 -2.21 -31.69
CA ASN A 120 -0.42 -2.26 -30.25
C ASN A 120 -1.88 -1.95 -29.91
N GLY A 121 -2.73 -1.70 -30.92
CA GLY A 121 -4.12 -1.29 -30.74
C GLY A 121 -4.30 0.20 -30.41
N VAL A 122 -3.28 1.03 -30.63
CA VAL A 122 -3.38 2.49 -30.38
C VAL A 122 -3.89 3.20 -31.64
N PRO A 123 -4.93 4.05 -31.54
CA PRO A 123 -5.53 4.69 -32.70
C PRO A 123 -4.60 5.74 -33.33
N THR A 124 -4.68 5.84 -34.65
CA THR A 124 -3.87 6.73 -35.49
C THR A 124 -4.72 7.83 -36.14
N HIS A 125 -6.01 7.58 -36.38
CA HIS A 125 -6.91 8.52 -37.07
C HIS A 125 -8.19 8.79 -36.28
N ALA A 126 -8.81 9.94 -36.52
CA ALA A 126 -10.14 10.25 -36.00
C ALA A 126 -11.23 9.67 -36.92
N ALA A 127 -12.20 8.94 -36.37
CA ALA A 127 -13.24 8.26 -37.14
C ALA A 127 -14.14 9.21 -37.94
N LEU A 128 -14.51 10.35 -37.34
CA LEU A 128 -15.42 11.31 -37.98
C LEU A 128 -14.80 12.07 -39.15
N SER A 129 -13.50 12.37 -39.08
CA SER A 129 -12.82 13.17 -40.11
C SER A 129 -11.94 12.34 -41.04
N GLY A 130 -11.63 11.09 -40.67
CA GLY A 130 -10.64 10.24 -41.34
C GLY A 130 -9.22 10.82 -41.31
N LYS A 131 -8.96 11.91 -40.57
CA LYS A 131 -7.66 12.58 -40.52
C LYS A 131 -6.77 11.97 -39.44
N GLU A 132 -5.47 12.02 -39.67
CA GLU A 132 -4.47 11.60 -38.69
C GLU A 132 -4.60 12.43 -37.40
N LEU A 133 -4.49 11.75 -36.26
CA LEU A 133 -4.50 12.40 -34.96
C LEU A 133 -3.28 13.31 -34.80
N SER A 134 -3.45 14.45 -34.14
CA SER A 134 -2.32 15.31 -33.82
C SER A 134 -1.29 14.57 -32.96
N LYS A 135 0.00 14.91 -33.12
CA LYS A 135 1.11 14.31 -32.35
C LYS A 135 0.85 14.35 -30.83
N SER A 136 0.26 15.44 -30.34
CA SER A 136 -0.10 15.61 -28.92
C SER A 136 -1.20 14.63 -28.49
N ARG A 137 -2.29 14.52 -29.29
CA ARG A 137 -3.40 13.60 -28.99
C ARG A 137 -2.94 12.15 -29.02
N ARG A 138 -2.15 11.75 -30.02
CA ARG A 138 -1.59 10.40 -30.10
C ARG A 138 -0.66 10.09 -28.92
N LYS A 139 0.19 11.03 -28.51
CA LYS A 139 1.07 10.87 -27.33
C LYS A 139 0.27 10.67 -26.04
N LYS A 140 -0.87 11.33 -25.88
CA LYS A 140 -1.75 11.12 -24.72
C LYS A 140 -2.36 9.72 -24.72
N LEU A 141 -2.90 9.27 -25.85
CA LEU A 141 -3.48 7.93 -25.99
C LEU A 141 -2.45 6.83 -25.72
N LEU A 142 -1.21 7.03 -26.18
CA LEU A 142 -0.11 6.09 -25.89
C LEU A 142 0.21 6.03 -24.39
N LYS A 143 0.23 7.17 -23.69
CA LYS A 143 0.42 7.19 -22.23
C LYS A 143 -0.70 6.48 -21.49
N ASP A 144 -1.95 6.73 -21.88
CA ASP A 144 -3.12 6.11 -21.26
C ASP A 144 -3.09 4.58 -21.48
N TRP A 145 -2.65 4.14 -22.67
CA TRP A 145 -2.40 2.74 -22.98
C TRP A 145 -1.28 2.12 -22.14
N ASP A 146 -0.12 2.79 -22.01
CA ASP A 146 1.00 2.30 -21.19
C ASP A 146 0.61 2.15 -19.71
N VAL A 147 -0.23 3.06 -19.20
CA VAL A 147 -0.79 2.97 -17.84
C VAL A 147 -1.69 1.75 -17.72
N LEU A 148 -2.63 1.55 -18.65
CA LEU A 148 -3.51 0.38 -18.62
C LEU A 148 -2.72 -0.92 -18.79
N LYS A 149 -1.69 -0.96 -19.62
CA LYS A 149 -0.81 -2.13 -19.81
C LYS A 149 -0.17 -2.59 -18.50
N LYS A 150 0.33 -1.66 -17.69
CA LYS A 150 0.88 -1.99 -16.37
C LYS A 150 -0.21 -2.51 -15.43
N LEU A 151 -1.35 -1.81 -15.35
CA LEU A 151 -2.48 -2.25 -14.52
C LEU A 151 -3.01 -3.63 -14.94
N HIS A 152 -3.03 -3.92 -16.24
CA HIS A 152 -3.45 -5.21 -16.77
C HIS A 152 -2.47 -6.32 -16.43
N ALA A 153 -1.17 -6.06 -16.50
CA ALA A 153 -0.15 -7.01 -16.06
C ALA A 153 -0.28 -7.34 -14.56
N ASP A 154 -0.48 -6.31 -13.72
CA ASP A 154 -0.71 -6.49 -12.27
C ASP A 154 -2.00 -7.29 -12.01
N TYR A 155 -3.06 -7.02 -12.78
CA TYR A 155 -4.32 -7.76 -12.71
C TYR A 155 -4.15 -9.24 -13.06
N LEU A 156 -3.44 -9.55 -14.16
CA LEU A 156 -3.17 -10.92 -14.57
C LEU A 156 -2.33 -11.68 -13.53
N ALA A 157 -1.32 -11.03 -12.94
CA ALA A 157 -0.52 -11.62 -11.87
C ALA A 157 -1.39 -11.94 -10.64
N TRP A 158 -2.30 -11.04 -10.27
CA TRP A 158 -3.25 -11.28 -9.18
C TRP A 158 -4.22 -12.43 -9.46
N VAL A 159 -4.78 -12.51 -10.68
CA VAL A 159 -5.64 -13.63 -11.10
C VAL A 159 -4.87 -14.96 -11.05
N ALA A 160 -3.65 -14.99 -11.59
CA ALA A 160 -2.80 -16.18 -11.58
C ALA A 160 -2.49 -16.65 -10.15
N LEU A 161 -2.15 -15.72 -9.25
CA LEU A 161 -1.91 -16.04 -7.85
C LEU A 161 -3.17 -16.63 -7.18
N GLY A 162 -4.34 -16.05 -7.45
CA GLY A 162 -5.62 -16.57 -6.93
C GLY A 162 -5.96 -17.97 -7.44
N ILE A 163 -5.64 -18.29 -8.69
CA ILE A 163 -5.82 -19.63 -9.26
C ILE A 163 -4.86 -20.62 -8.57
N LEU A 164 -3.60 -20.23 -8.39
CA LEU A 164 -2.59 -21.08 -7.74
C LEU A 164 -2.96 -21.41 -6.29
N THR A 165 -3.44 -20.43 -5.51
CA THR A 165 -3.86 -20.68 -4.12
C THR A 165 -5.07 -21.61 -4.04
N GLN A 166 -6.04 -21.47 -4.95
CA GLN A 166 -7.19 -22.37 -5.04
C GLN A 166 -6.78 -23.81 -5.37
N LEU A 167 -5.85 -23.98 -6.32
CA LEU A 167 -5.31 -25.29 -6.68
C LEU A 167 -4.54 -25.94 -5.53
N PHE A 168 -3.71 -25.16 -4.81
CA PHE A 168 -3.00 -25.64 -3.63
C PHE A 168 -3.94 -26.10 -2.52
N LEU A 169 -5.01 -25.33 -2.24
CA LEU A 169 -5.98 -25.68 -1.21
C LEU A 169 -6.77 -26.94 -1.59
N HIS A 170 -7.14 -27.09 -2.86
CA HIS A 170 -7.78 -28.30 -3.36
C HIS A 170 -6.88 -29.52 -3.24
N PHE A 171 -5.58 -29.38 -3.54
CA PHE A 171 -4.63 -30.49 -3.43
C PHE A 171 -4.40 -30.90 -1.96
N ALA A 172 -4.30 -29.94 -1.04
CA ALA A 172 -4.10 -30.20 0.39
C ALA A 172 -5.32 -30.84 1.09
N LEU A 173 -6.53 -30.67 0.56
CA LEU A 173 -7.75 -31.32 1.07
C LEU A 173 -7.96 -32.73 0.49
N CYS A 174 -7.23 -33.09 -0.56
CA CYS A 174 -7.32 -34.39 -1.24
C CYS A 174 -6.18 -35.36 -0.86
N THR A 175 -5.30 -34.97 0.07
CA THR A 175 -4.21 -35.78 0.65
C THR A 175 -4.46 -36.02 2.13
#